data_AF-A0A936SDA3-F1
#
_entry.id   AF-A0A936SDA3-F1
#
_cell.length_a   1.000
_cell.length_b   1.000
_cell.length_c   1.000
_cell.angle_alpha   90.00
_cell.angle_beta   90.00
_cell.angle_gamma   90.00
#
_symmetry.space_group_name_H-M   'P 1'
#
loop_
_entity.id
_entity.type
_entity.pdbx_description
1 polymer ?
#
loop_
_entity_poly.entity_id
_entity_poly.type
_entity_poly.pdbx_seq_one_letter_code
_entity_poly.pdbx_strand_id
1 'polypeptide(L)'
;MNKDVQESLIDILTEKALFGLDAAEMRSLESMLAEAGINSDDSFDMAAAAVSLVDLNTDEPLPQHLYANIIASADQYFAANVADAAPER
;
A
#
# COMPACT_ATOMS: atom_id res chain seq x y z
N MET A 1 16.00 -15.95 -13.14
CA MET A 1 16.31 -15.60 -11.74
C MET A 1 16.81 -16.85 -11.03
N ASN A 2 17.90 -16.76 -10.26
CA ASN A 2 18.32 -17.88 -9.41
C ASN A 2 17.33 -18.02 -8.24
N LYS A 3 17.16 -19.24 -7.71
CA LYS A 3 16.23 -19.55 -6.63
C LYS A 3 16.46 -18.70 -5.39
N ASP A 4 17.72 -18.50 -5.00
CA ASP A 4 18.10 -17.72 -3.82
C ASP A 4 17.68 -16.24 -3.94
N VAL A 5 17.75 -15.69 -5.16
CA VAL A 5 17.34 -14.31 -5.47
C VAL A 5 15.83 -14.18 -5.43
N GLN A 6 15.11 -15.19 -5.90
CA GLN A 6 13.65 -15.23 -5.83
C GLN A 6 13.16 -15.31 -4.38
N GLU A 7 13.78 -16.13 -3.55
CA GLU A 7 13.45 -16.26 -2.12
C GLU A 7 13.73 -14.92 -1.40
N SER A 8 14.90 -14.32 -1.64
CA SER A 8 15.24 -13.01 -1.07
C SER A 8 14.26 -11.90 -1.49
N LEU A 9 13.77 -11.92 -2.74
CA LEU A 9 12.78 -10.97 -3.22
C LEU A 9 11.42 -11.15 -2.53
N ILE A 10 10.99 -12.40 -2.30
CA ILE A 10 9.74 -12.69 -1.59
C ILE A 10 9.85 -12.24 -0.13
N ASP A 11 10.98 -12.47 0.52
CA ASP A 11 11.20 -12.09 1.91
C ASP A 11 11.10 -10.57 2.09
N ILE A 12 11.83 -9.79 1.28
CA ILE A 12 11.83 -8.32 1.38
C ILE A 12 10.46 -7.71 1.01
N LEU A 13 9.72 -8.30 0.06
CA LEU A 13 8.35 -7.88 -0.27
C LEU A 13 7.37 -8.15 0.87
N THR A 14 7.56 -9.26 1.58
CA THR A 14 6.75 -9.60 2.75
C THR A 14 7.06 -8.68 3.93
N GLU A 15 8.33 -8.37 4.17
CA GLU A 15 8.77 -7.41 5.19
C GLU A 15 8.20 -6.02 4.92
N LYS A 16 8.27 -5.55 3.66
CA LYS A 16 7.64 -4.30 3.23
C LYS A 16 6.16 -4.25 3.60
N ALA A 17 5.42 -5.30 3.27
CA ALA A 17 3.97 -5.32 3.44
C ALA A 17 3.54 -5.38 4.92
N LEU A 18 4.34 -6.04 5.78
CA LEU A 18 4.00 -6.22 7.20
C LEU A 18 4.53 -5.11 8.11
N PHE A 19 5.76 -4.64 7.86
CA PHE A 19 6.49 -3.76 8.79
C PHE A 19 6.98 -2.47 8.15
N GLY A 20 6.96 -2.39 6.82
CA GLY A 20 7.65 -1.34 6.06
C GLY A 20 9.15 -1.63 5.95
N LEU A 21 9.81 -0.87 5.07
CA LEU A 21 11.25 -0.97 4.83
C LEU A 21 11.95 0.33 5.17
N ASP A 22 13.21 0.24 5.57
CA ASP A 22 14.08 1.40 5.66
C ASP A 22 14.59 1.87 4.29
N ALA A 23 15.31 3.00 4.27
CA ALA A 23 15.80 3.58 3.03
C ALA A 23 16.89 2.76 2.32
N ALA A 24 17.60 1.88 3.03
CA ALA A 24 18.59 1.00 2.42
C ALA A 24 17.91 -0.24 1.81
N GLU A 25 16.97 -0.83 2.53
CA GLU A 25 16.15 -1.95 2.09
C GLU A 25 15.29 -1.59 0.88
N MET A 26 14.68 -0.39 0.88
CA MET A 26 13.90 0.10 -0.25
C MET A 26 14.73 0.20 -1.54
N ARG A 27 15.97 0.71 -1.44
CA ARG A 27 16.90 0.75 -2.59
C ARG A 27 17.31 -0.64 -3.06
N SER A 28 17.48 -1.58 -2.12
CA SER A 28 17.78 -2.97 -2.44
C SER A 28 16.62 -3.61 -3.22
N LEU A 29 15.38 -3.42 -2.75
CA LEU A 29 14.18 -3.89 -3.43
C LEU A 29 14.05 -3.30 -4.84
N GLU A 30 14.24 -1.99 -5.00
CA GLU A 30 14.23 -1.32 -6.31
C GLU A 30 15.26 -1.92 -7.27
N SER A 31 16.47 -2.18 -6.78
CA SER A 31 17.53 -2.82 -7.58
C SER A 31 17.15 -4.25 -7.99
N MET A 32 16.59 -5.05 -7.08
CA MET A 32 16.18 -6.43 -7.36
C MET A 32 15.04 -6.49 -8.39
N LEU A 33 14.05 -5.59 -8.27
CA LEU A 33 12.93 -5.50 -9.22
C LEU A 33 13.42 -5.08 -10.62
N ALA A 34 14.32 -4.09 -10.69
CA ALA A 34 14.91 -3.64 -11.94
C ALA A 34 15.74 -4.74 -12.63
N GLU A 35 16.54 -5.49 -11.86
CA GLU A 35 17.34 -6.61 -12.38
C GLU A 35 16.46 -7.77 -12.87
N ALA A 36 15.37 -8.05 -12.16
CA ALA A 36 14.42 -9.10 -12.53
C ALA A 36 13.50 -8.70 -13.70
N GLY A 37 13.42 -7.42 -14.05
CA GLY A 37 12.48 -6.88 -15.03
C GLY A 37 11.02 -7.04 -14.59
N ILE A 38 10.77 -7.06 -13.28
CA ILE A 38 9.46 -7.24 -12.66
C ILE A 38 8.97 -5.87 -12.21
N ASN A 39 7.73 -5.53 -12.58
CA ASN A 39 7.08 -4.36 -12.02
C ASN A 39 6.56 -4.69 -10.61
N SER A 40 6.76 -3.78 -9.66
CA SER A 40 6.10 -3.89 -8.37
C SER A 40 4.59 -3.87 -8.56
N ASP A 41 3.89 -4.79 -7.92
CA ASP A 41 2.45 -4.75 -7.76
C ASP A 41 2.09 -4.71 -6.27
N ASP A 42 0.82 -4.45 -5.97
CA ASP A 42 0.34 -4.29 -4.61
C ASP A 42 -0.12 -5.64 -4.01
N SER A 43 0.20 -6.79 -4.62
CA SER A 43 -0.37 -8.08 -4.23
C SER A 43 -0.02 -8.47 -2.79
N PHE A 44 1.23 -8.24 -2.37
CA PHE A 44 1.68 -8.46 -1.00
C PHE A 44 1.04 -7.48 -0.01
N ASP A 45 0.95 -6.20 -0.37
CA ASP A 45 0.31 -5.17 0.46
C ASP A 45 -1.20 -5.48 0.66
N MET A 46 -1.88 -5.90 -0.42
CA MET A 46 -3.28 -6.34 -0.37
C MET A 46 -3.47 -7.59 0.48
N ALA A 47 -2.57 -8.57 0.37
CA ALA A 47 -2.64 -9.78 1.19
C ALA A 47 -2.45 -9.47 2.68
N ALA A 48 -1.47 -8.63 3.03
CA ALA A 48 -1.24 -8.18 4.40
C ALA A 48 -2.45 -7.41 4.95
N ALA A 49 -3.04 -6.51 4.15
CA ALA A 49 -4.26 -5.80 4.52
C ALA A 49 -5.43 -6.77 4.74
N ALA A 50 -5.68 -7.70 3.82
CA ALA A 50 -6.76 -8.68 3.95
C ALA A 50 -6.63 -9.53 5.22
N VAL A 51 -5.41 -9.99 5.54
CA VAL A 51 -5.14 -10.72 6.80
C VAL A 51 -5.41 -9.83 8.01
N SER A 52 -4.98 -8.57 7.97
CA SER A 52 -5.20 -7.61 9.06
C SER A 52 -6.68 -7.35 9.33
N LEU A 53 -7.53 -7.42 8.30
CA LEU A 53 -8.98 -7.26 8.44
C LEU A 53 -9.67 -8.45 9.12
N VAL A 54 -9.08 -9.65 9.12
CA VAL A 54 -9.71 -10.86 9.68
C VAL A 54 -9.91 -10.75 11.20
N ASP A 55 -8.99 -10.05 11.88
CA ASP A 55 -9.02 -9.90 13.35
C ASP A 55 -9.63 -8.57 13.80
N LEU A 56 -10.12 -7.75 12.86
CA LEU A 56 -10.81 -6.51 13.23
C LEU A 56 -12.22 -6.83 13.74
N ASN A 57 -12.48 -6.40 14.97
CA ASN A 57 -13.83 -6.38 15.51
C ASN A 57 -14.61 -5.24 14.83
N THR A 58 -15.35 -5.55 13.76
CA THR A 58 -16.05 -4.55 12.93
C THR A 58 -17.29 -3.95 13.58
N ASP A 59 -17.59 -4.32 14.82
CA ASP A 59 -18.80 -3.89 15.54
C ASP A 59 -18.65 -2.53 16.24
N GLU A 60 -17.46 -1.90 16.23
CA GLU A 60 -17.27 -0.56 16.79
C GLU A 60 -17.70 0.54 15.79
N PRO A 61 -18.64 1.43 16.15
CA PRO A 61 -19.00 2.54 15.29
C PRO A 61 -17.85 3.54 15.18
N LEU A 62 -17.62 4.08 13.98
CA LEU A 62 -16.63 5.13 13.75
C LEU A 62 -16.89 6.32 14.70
N PRO A 63 -15.89 6.78 15.47
CA PRO A 63 -16.05 7.93 16.36
C PRO A 63 -16.56 9.18 15.63
N GLN A 64 -17.57 9.85 16.18
CA GLN A 64 -18.26 10.98 15.53
C GLN A 64 -17.32 12.13 15.10
N HIS A 65 -16.27 12.39 15.89
CA HIS A 65 -15.28 13.42 15.57
C HIS A 65 -14.41 13.03 14.37
N LEU A 66 -14.06 11.74 14.22
CA LEU A 66 -13.34 11.26 13.04
C LEU A 66 -14.24 11.32 11.80
N TYR A 67 -15.50 10.91 11.93
CA TYR A 67 -16.47 11.02 10.84
C TYR A 67 -16.61 12.46 10.33
N ALA A 68 -16.80 13.43 11.24
CA ALA A 68 -16.90 14.84 10.88
C ALA A 68 -15.62 15.36 10.21
N ASN A 69 -14.44 14.96 10.70
CA ASN A 69 -13.17 15.34 10.11
C ASN A 69 -12.99 14.75 8.70
N ILE A 70 -13.32 13.47 8.51
CA ILE A 70 -13.25 12.81 7.20
C ILE A 70 -14.13 13.53 6.18
N ILE A 71 -15.37 13.88 6.56
CA ILE A 71 -16.28 14.62 5.67
C ILE A 71 -15.71 16.00 5.32
N ALA A 72 -15.24 16.76 6.32
CA ALA A 72 -14.70 18.11 6.08
C ALA A 72 -13.44 18.10 5.20
N SER A 73 -12.60 17.06 5.32
CA SER A 73 -11.39 16.89 4.51
C SER A 73 -11.67 16.28 3.14
N ALA A 74 -12.77 15.53 2.97
CA ALA A 74 -13.09 14.88 1.70
C ALA A 74 -13.30 15.90 0.57
N ASP A 75 -14.03 16.99 0.84
CA ASP A 75 -14.25 18.04 -0.15
C ASP A 75 -12.95 18.71 -0.59
N GLN A 76 -12.00 18.91 0.34
CA GLN A 76 -10.68 19.46 0.02
C GLN A 76 -9.83 18.47 -0.80
N TYR A 77 -9.87 17.19 -0.45
CA TYR A 77 -9.19 16.14 -1.20
C TYR A 77 -9.71 16.05 -2.63
N PHE A 78 -11.04 16.02 -2.82
CA PHE A 78 -11.63 15.97 -4.16
C PHE A 78 -11.43 17.29 -4.91
N ALA A 79 -11.49 18.46 -4.27
CA ALA A 79 -11.19 19.72 -4.93
C ALA A 79 -9.72 19.80 -5.40
N ALA A 80 -8.78 19.26 -4.64
CA ALA A 80 -7.36 19.22 -4.99
C ALA A 80 -7.03 18.15 -6.06
N ASN A 81 -7.72 17.01 -6.04
CA ASN A 81 -7.35 15.84 -6.86
C ASN A 81 -8.34 15.54 -8.02
N VAL A 82 -9.55 16.12 -8.06
CA VAL A 82 -10.54 15.92 -9.14
C VAL A 82 -10.58 17.08 -10.14
N ALA A 83 -10.08 18.27 -9.78
CA ALA A 83 -9.92 19.37 -10.74
C ALA A 83 -8.93 19.05 -11.88
N ASP A 84 -8.08 18.03 -11.70
CA ASP A 84 -7.19 17.47 -12.73
C ASP A 84 -7.80 16.27 -13.47
N ALA A 85 -9.03 15.85 -13.14
CA ALA A 85 -9.66 14.63 -13.62
C ALA A 85 -11.08 14.81 -14.19
N ALA A 86 -11.41 16.00 -14.71
CA ALA A 86 -12.69 16.25 -15.40
C ALA A 86 -12.47 16.55 -16.90
N PRO A 87 -13.41 16.19 -17.79
CA PRO A 87 -13.80 14.84 -18.24
C PRO A 87 -13.78 14.74 -19.79
N GLU A 88 -13.66 13.55 -20.42
CA GLU A 88 -13.98 13.40 -21.86
C GLU A 88 -14.92 12.22 -22.13
N ARG A 89 -15.88 12.47 -23.03
CA ARG A 89 -17.26 11.93 -23.11
C ARG A 89 -17.42 10.47 -23.55
#